data_AF-A0AAN5CQQ1-F1
#
_entry.id   AF-A0AAN5CQQ1-F1
#
_cell.length_a   1.000
_cell.length_b   1.000
_cell.length_c   1.000
_cell.angle_alpha   90.00
_cell.angle_beta   90.00
_cell.angle_gamma   90.00
#
_symmetry.space_group_name_H-M   'P 1'
#
loop_
_entity.id
_entity.type
_entity.pdbx_description
1 polymer ?
#
loop_
_entity_poly.entity_id
_entity_poly.type
_entity_poly.pdbx_seq_one_letter_code
_entity_poly.pdbx_strand_id
1 'polypeptide(L)'
;EALEKMGVKQVFNPESADLSGISKMNLHLGRIIQKATIEVHEMGTRASAVCTADITCYGPASNIKLDHPFLFLVLRDDIPLFIGQFV
;
A
#
# COMPACT_ATOMS: atom_id res chain seq x y z
N GLU A 1 15.36 9.86 0.84
CA GLU A 1 14.99 9.68 2.26
C GLU A 1 14.39 8.32 2.66
N ALA A 2 13.18 7.94 2.25
CA ALA A 2 12.53 6.71 2.76
C ALA A 2 13.39 5.45 2.51
N LEU A 3 13.81 5.25 1.26
CA LEU A 3 14.69 4.13 0.88
C LEU A 3 16.06 4.20 1.56
N GLU A 4 16.64 5.39 1.71
CA GLU A 4 17.91 5.59 2.43
C GLU A 4 17.80 5.21 3.92
N LYS A 5 16.66 5.55 4.56
CA LYS A 5 16.36 5.13 5.94
C LYS A 5 16.16 3.61 6.03
N MET A 6 15.68 2.97 4.97
CA MET A 6 15.60 1.50 4.84
C MET A 6 16.95 0.84 4.47
N GLY A 7 18.03 1.62 4.31
CA GLY A 7 19.38 1.11 4.04
C GLY A 7 19.80 1.15 2.57
N VAL A 8 18.90 1.48 1.65
CA VAL A 8 19.21 1.64 0.22
C VAL A 8 19.83 3.01 0.01
N LYS A 9 21.15 3.12 0.17
CA LYS A 9 21.90 4.39 0.11
C LYS A 9 22.83 4.47 -1.10
N GLN A 10 23.50 3.37 -1.44
CA GLN A 10 24.56 3.35 -2.46
C GLN A 10 24.05 3.82 -3.83
N VAL A 11 22.83 3.44 -4.22
CA VAL A 11 22.25 3.82 -5.52
C VAL A 11 22.08 5.33 -5.71
N PHE A 12 22.00 6.09 -4.62
CA PHE A 12 21.88 7.55 -4.64
C PHE A 12 23.24 8.27 -4.61
N ASN A 13 24.35 7.56 -4.36
CA ASN A 13 25.68 8.15 -4.23
C ASN A 13 26.40 8.22 -5.59
N PRO A 14 26.75 9.42 -6.10
CA PRO A 14 27.46 9.58 -7.38
C PRO A 14 28.81 8.85 -7.47
N GLU A 15 29.49 8.63 -6.36
CA GLU A 15 30.84 8.05 -6.32
C GLU A 15 30.84 6.53 -6.16
N SER A 16 29.77 5.95 -5.58
CA SER A 16 29.70 4.53 -5.25
C SER A 16 28.52 3.77 -5.85
N ALA A 17 27.59 4.45 -6.54
CA ALA A 17 26.50 3.78 -7.25
C ALA A 17 27.05 2.90 -8.37
N ASP A 18 26.72 1.61 -8.32
CA ASP A 18 26.98 0.67 -9.42
C ASP A 18 25.68 0.38 -10.17
N LEU A 19 25.54 1.03 -11.33
CA LEU A 19 24.45 0.83 -12.29
C LEU A 19 24.98 0.31 -13.64
N SER A 20 26.11 -0.41 -13.61
CA SER A 20 26.78 -0.96 -14.79
C SER A 20 25.90 -1.90 -15.62
N GLY A 21 24.91 -2.55 -15.00
CA GLY A 21 23.90 -3.35 -15.68
C GLY A 21 22.91 -2.55 -16.54
N ILE A 22 22.83 -1.23 -16.36
CA ILE A 22 21.96 -0.33 -17.13
C ILE A 22 22.76 0.40 -18.21
N SER A 23 23.96 0.90 -17.87
CA SER A 23 24.82 1.66 -18.78
C SER A 23 26.29 1.47 -18.45
N LYS A 24 27.15 1.56 -19.46
CA LYS A 24 28.61 1.59 -19.29
C LYS A 24 29.13 2.91 -18.72
N MET A 25 28.28 3.94 -18.67
CA MET A 25 28.61 5.23 -18.06
C MET A 25 28.29 5.21 -16.56
N ASN A 26 29.02 6.00 -15.77
CA ASN A 26 28.72 6.16 -14.35
C ASN A 26 27.37 6.86 -14.17
N LEU A 27 26.41 6.15 -13.58
CA LEU A 27 25.07 6.65 -13.27
C LEU A 27 24.81 6.52 -11.78
N HIS A 28 24.01 7.44 -11.26
CA HIS A 28 23.43 7.34 -9.92
C HIS A 28 21.96 7.78 -9.98
N LEU A 29 21.17 7.35 -9.01
CA LEU A 29 19.77 7.73 -8.89
C LEU A 29 19.68 9.11 -8.21
N GLY A 30 19.27 10.13 -8.96
CA GLY A 30 19.11 11.48 -8.41
C GLY A 30 17.86 11.64 -7.54
N ARG A 31 16.69 11.22 -8.05
CA ARG A 31 15.40 11.31 -7.32
C ARG A 31 14.48 10.17 -7.67
N ILE A 32 13.75 9.68 -6.66
CA ILE A 32 12.66 8.72 -6.81
C ILE A 32 11.41 9.25 -6.12
N ILE A 33 10.26 9.12 -6.78
CA ILE A 33 8.95 9.51 -6.23
C ILE A 33 7.97 8.39 -6.50
N GLN A 34 7.22 8.00 -5.46
CA GLN A 34 6.05 7.15 -5.58
C GLN A 34 4.81 8.02 -5.40
N LYS A 35 3.93 8.05 -6.41
CA LYS A 35 2.63 8.72 -6.34
C LYS A 35 1.54 7.66 -6.41
N ALA A 36 0.64 7.66 -5.43
CA ALA A 36 -0.51 6.76 -5.37
C ALA A 36 -1.79 7.58 -5.15
N THR A 37 -2.89 7.13 -5.74
CA THR A 37 -4.22 7.72 -5.58
C THR A 37 -5.18 6.58 -5.30
N ILE A 38 -5.97 6.72 -4.24
CA ILE A 38 -6.97 5.75 -3.82
C ILE A 38 -8.30 6.48 -3.79
N GLU A 39 -9.28 5.92 -4.50
CA GLU A 39 -10.62 6.46 -4.61
C GLU A 39 -11.60 5.39 -4.15
N VAL A 40 -12.39 5.70 -3.14
CA VAL A 40 -13.40 4.81 -2.57
C VAL A 40 -14.76 5.39 -2.92
N HIS A 41 -15.57 4.59 -3.58
CA HIS A 41 -16.93 4.94 -3.95
C HIS A 41 -17.90 3.96 -3.30
N GLU A 42 -19.08 4.45 -2.88
CA GLU A 42 -20.14 3.57 -2.36
C GLU A 42 -20.64 2.58 -3.43
N MET A 43 -20.48 2.95 -4.70
CA MET A 43 -20.81 2.11 -5.86
C MET A 43 -19.70 1.10 -6.22
N GLY A 44 -18.56 1.16 -5.52
CA GLY A 44 -17.31 0.46 -5.83
C GLY A 44 -17.36 -1.04 -5.53
N THR A 45 -17.85 -1.80 -6.53
CA THR A 45 -17.95 -3.26 -6.58
C THR A 45 -19.11 -3.82 -5.76
N ARG A 46 -20.21 -4.20 -6.45
CA ARG A 46 -21.19 -5.17 -5.94
C ARG A 46 -20.40 -6.38 -5.44
N ALA A 47 -20.21 -6.49 -4.13
CA ALA A 47 -19.70 -7.69 -3.48
C ALA A 47 -20.75 -8.80 -3.70
N SER A 48 -20.69 -9.46 -4.85
CA SER A 48 -21.51 -10.62 -5.20
C SER A 48 -20.85 -11.91 -4.67
N ALA A 49 -20.34 -11.86 -3.44
CA ALA A 49 -19.90 -13.02 -2.70
C ALA A 49 -20.90 -13.22 -1.55
N VAL A 50 -21.88 -14.07 -1.78
CA VAL A 50 -22.75 -14.59 -0.73
C VAL A 50 -21.94 -15.62 0.04
N CYS A 51 -21.40 -15.25 1.20
CA CYS A 51 -20.95 -16.22 2.19
C CYS A 51 -22.19 -16.69 2.97
N THR A 52 -22.76 -17.84 2.63
CA THR A 52 -23.74 -18.52 3.46
C THR A 52 -23.02 -19.23 4.60
N ALA A 53 -22.85 -18.52 5.71
CA ALA A 53 -22.55 -19.11 7.01
C ALA A 53 -23.63 -18.62 7.98
N ASP A 54 -24.51 -19.54 8.40
CA ASP A 54 -25.58 -19.22 9.34
C ASP A 54 -25.01 -19.16 10.76
N ILE A 55 -24.61 -17.95 11.19
CA ILE A 55 -24.30 -17.66 12.59
C ILE A 55 -25.58 -17.10 13.22
N THR A 56 -26.28 -17.91 14.01
CA THR A 56 -27.46 -17.45 14.75
C THR A 56 -27.04 -16.69 16.01
N CYS A 57 -27.01 -15.36 15.95
CA CYS A 57 -26.83 -14.50 17.11
C CYS A 57 -28.19 -14.07 17.68
N TYR A 58 -28.49 -14.46 18.92
CA TYR A 58 -29.63 -13.92 19.68
C TYR A 58 -29.20 -12.60 20.35
N GLY A 59 -29.19 -11.48 19.60
CA GLY A 59 -28.81 -10.16 20.11
C GLY A 59 -28.90 -9.05 19.06
N PRO A 60 -28.86 -7.76 19.44
CA PRO A 60 -28.91 -6.65 18.50
C PRO A 60 -27.67 -6.66 17.59
N ALA A 61 -27.87 -6.37 16.30
CA ALA A 61 -26.77 -6.22 15.35
C ALA A 61 -25.81 -5.13 15.81
N SER A 62 -24.52 -5.44 15.82
CA SER A 62 -23.48 -4.47 16.16
C SER A 62 -23.14 -3.64 14.92
N ASN A 63 -23.25 -2.32 15.04
CA ASN A 63 -22.82 -1.41 14.00
C ASN A 63 -21.32 -1.13 14.14
N ILE A 64 -20.56 -1.35 13.07
CA ILE A 64 -19.17 -0.88 12.99
C ILE A 64 -19.20 0.52 12.39
N LYS A 65 -18.74 1.48 13.17
CA LYS A 65 -18.62 2.88 12.75
C LYS A 65 -17.14 3.24 12.70
N LEU A 66 -16.66 3.65 11.53
CA LEU A 66 -15.28 4.09 11.32
C LEU A 66 -15.26 5.63 11.33
N ASP A 67 -15.57 6.25 12.48
CA ASP A 67 -15.66 7.70 12.66
C ASP A 67 -14.46 8.33 13.40
N HIS A 68 -13.34 7.60 13.43
CA HIS A 68 -12.06 8.02 13.99
C HIS A 68 -10.92 7.48 13.10
N PRO A 69 -9.66 7.92 13.29
CA PRO A 69 -8.54 7.45 12.48
C PRO A 69 -8.48 5.93 12.37
N PHE A 70 -8.22 5.42 11.17
CA PHE A 70 -8.14 3.99 10.90
C PHE A 70 -7.08 3.67 9.84
N LEU A 71 -6.53 2.46 9.91
CA LEU A 71 -5.65 1.89 8.89
C LEU A 71 -6.49 1.15 7.86
N PHE A 72 -6.15 1.27 6.58
CA PHE A 72 -6.76 0.49 5.51
C PHE A 72 -5.69 -0.16 4.63
N LEU A 73 -6.05 -1.32 4.06
CA LEU A 73 -5.18 -2.10 3.17
C LEU A 73 -5.95 -2.47 1.91
N VAL A 74 -5.26 -2.42 0.76
CA VAL A 74 -5.74 -2.99 -0.50
C VAL A 74 -4.95 -4.26 -0.76
N LEU A 75 -5.62 -5.42 -0.74
CA LEU A 75 -5.00 -6.73 -0.84
C LEU A 75 -5.31 -7.41 -2.18
N ARG A 76 -4.40 -8.25 -2.66
CA ARG A 76 -4.65 -9.29 -3.67
C ARG A 76 -4.04 -10.59 -3.16
N ASP A 77 -4.86 -11.62 -2.96
CA ASP A 77 -4.42 -12.94 -2.48
C ASP A 77 -3.48 -12.83 -1.26
N ASP A 78 -3.93 -12.09 -0.23
CA ASP A 78 -3.19 -11.76 1.00
C ASP A 78 -1.92 -10.89 0.84
N ILE A 79 -1.60 -10.46 -0.37
CA ILE A 79 -0.47 -9.56 -0.64
C ILE A 79 -0.94 -8.10 -0.52
N PRO A 80 -0.35 -7.28 0.38
CA PRO A 80 -0.68 -5.87 0.48
C PRO A 80 -0.11 -5.10 -0.72
N LEU A 81 -1.02 -4.56 -1.53
CA LEU A 81 -0.70 -3.67 -2.64
C LEU A 81 -0.53 -2.23 -2.16
N PHE A 82 -1.41 -1.80 -1.25
CA PHE A 82 -1.36 -0.48 -0.62
C PHE A 82 -1.71 -0.59 0.86
N ILE A 83 -1.04 0.23 1.66
CA ILE A 83 -1.33 0.44 3.07
C ILE A 83 -1.42 1.95 3.28
N GLY A 84 -2.48 2.40 3.95
CA GLY A 84 -2.69 3.81 4.24
C GLY A 84 -3.42 4.01 5.54
N GLN A 85 -3.34 5.24 6.05
CA GLN A 85 -4.11 5.68 7.20
C GLN A 85 -5.09 6.77 6.76
N PHE A 86 -6.31 6.69 7.24
CA PHE A 86 -7.26 7.79 7.24
C PHE A 86 -7.22 8.42 8.63
N VAL A 87 -7.08 9.75 8.70
CA VAL A 87 -6.94 10.50 9.95
C VAL A 87 -8.02 11.57 10.00
#